data_AF-A0A519ZBH3-F1
#
_entry.id   AF-A0A519ZBH3-F1
#
_cell.length_a   1.000
_cell.length_b   1.000
_cell.length_c   1.000
_cell.angle_alpha   90.00
_cell.angle_beta   90.00
_cell.angle_gamma   90.00
#
_symmetry.space_group_name_H-M   'P 1'
#
loop_
_entity.id
_entity.type
_entity.pdbx_description
1 polymer ?
#
loop_
_entity_poly.entity_id
_entity_poly.type
_entity_poly.pdbx_seq_one_letter_code
_entity_poly.pdbx_strand_id
1 'polypeptide(L)' 'MIVHMKPAQIKAYVVYPGGQSGNPGSKFYDNMIDTWANGELYDLYFMQSPDDASAKIISNLKITKTK' A
#
# COMPACT_ATOMS: atom_id res chain seq x y z
N MET A 1 -2.53 -7.65 8.10
CA MET A 1 -1.35 -6.77 8.23
C MET A 1 -0.49 -7.30 9.36
N ILE A 2 0.83 -7.37 9.15
CA ILE A 2 1.81 -7.75 10.18
C ILE A 2 2.86 -6.64 10.24
N VAL A 3 3.21 -6.18 11.44
CA VAL A 3 4.20 -5.12 11.65
C VAL A 3 5.25 -5.60 12.62
N HIS A 4 6.51 -5.41 12.25
CA HIS A 4 7.68 -5.66 13.07
C HIS A 4 8.40 -4.33 13.30
N MET A 5 8.45 -3.89 14.56
CA MET A 5 9.08 -2.63 14.95
C MET A 5 10.50 -2.87 15.44
N LYS A 6 11.50 -2.32 14.73
CA LYS A 6 12.88 -2.19 15.23
C LYS A 6 13.14 -0.72 15.61
N PRO A 7 14.08 -0.44 16.53
CA PRO A 7 14.37 0.93 16.97
C PRO A 7 14.69 1.91 15.82
N ALA A 8 15.31 1.44 14.75
CA ALA A 8 15.72 2.27 13.61
C ALA A 8 14.88 2.06 12.33
N GLN A 9 14.04 1.03 12.27
CA GLN A 9 13.33 0.69 11.04
C GLN A 9 12.06 -0.11 11.32
N ILE A 10 10.96 0.27 10.66
CA ILE A 10 9.72 -0.50 10.66
C ILE A 10 9.75 -1.41 9.44
N LYS A 11 9.46 -2.71 9.64
CA LYS A 11 9.18 -3.64 8.56
C LYS A 11 7.73 -4.10 8.67
N ALA A 12 6.96 -3.97 7.59
CA ALA A 12 5.56 -4.31 7.59
C ALA A 12 5.19 -5.13 6.35
N TYR A 13 4.13 -5.92 6.51
CA TYR A 13 3.64 -6.84 5.50
C TYR A 13 2.11 -6.73 5.40
N VAL A 14 1.59 -6.76 4.18
CA VAL A 14 0.16 -6.62 3.92
C VAL A 14 -0.30 -7.52 2.78
N VAL A 15 -1.54 -7.97 2.88
CA VAL A 15 -2.32 -8.50 1.78
C VAL A 15 -3.78 -8.19 2.08
N TYR A 16 -4.58 -7.90 1.05
CA TYR A 16 -6.02 -7.72 1.18
C TYR A 16 -6.74 -8.92 0.56
N PRO A 17 -7.77 -9.48 1.21
CA PRO A 17 -8.63 -10.49 0.60
C PRO A 17 -9.47 -9.83 -0.51
N GLY A 18 -8.93 -9.80 -1.73
CA GLY A 18 -9.42 -8.98 -2.85
C GLY A 18 -8.30 -8.07 -3.34
N GLY A 19 -8.42 -6.76 -3.11
CA GLY A 19 -7.46 -5.77 -3.58
C GLY A 19 -7.59 -4.45 -2.83
N GLN A 20 -6.72 -3.50 -3.13
CA GLN A 20 -6.68 -2.21 -2.41
C GLN A 20 -7.86 -1.26 -2.74
N SER A 21 -8.64 -1.54 -3.79
CA SER A 21 -9.76 -0.70 -4.22
C SER A 21 -11.10 -1.36 -3.93
N GLY A 22 -12.04 -0.63 -3.33
CA GLY A 22 -13.42 -1.11 -3.13
C GLY A 22 -14.34 -0.95 -4.35
N ASN A 23 -13.85 -0.40 -5.47
CA ASN A 23 -14.65 -0.20 -6.69
C ASN A 23 -14.56 -1.44 -7.60
N PRO A 24 -15.68 -2.16 -7.88
CA PRO A 24 -15.68 -3.36 -8.72
C PRO A 24 -15.14 -3.17 -10.14
N GLY A 25 -15.19 -1.95 -10.68
CA GLY A 25 -14.63 -1.64 -12.01
C GLY A 25 -13.11 -1.37 -11.99
N SER A 26 -12.48 -1.38 -10.83
CA SER A 26 -11.04 -1.14 -10.68
C SER A 26 -10.25 -2.41 -10.96
N LYS A 27 -9.15 -2.30 -11.73
CA LYS A 27 -8.15 -3.37 -11.85
C LYS A 27 -7.47 -3.75 -10.52
N PHE A 28 -7.76 -3.00 -9.46
CA PHE A 28 -7.24 -3.19 -8.12
C PHE A 28 -8.30 -3.69 -7.12
N TYR A 29 -9.42 -4.22 -7.63
CA TYR A 29 -10.53 -4.71 -6.80
C TYR A 29 -10.25 -6.08 -6.19
N ASP A 30 -9.69 -7.00 -6.98
CA ASP A 30 -9.45 -8.40 -6.64
C ASP A 30 -8.00 -8.86 -6.93
N ASN A 31 -7.12 -7.91 -7.25
CA ASN A 31 -5.76 -8.16 -7.74
C ASN A 31 -4.78 -8.82 -6.76
N MET A 32 -5.20 -9.11 -5.53
CA MET A 32 -4.42 -9.77 -4.49
C MET A 32 -5.11 -11.05 -3.98
N ILE A 33 -6.23 -11.47 -4.57
CA ILE A 33 -7.02 -12.61 -4.06
C ILE A 33 -6.22 -13.91 -4.06
N ASP A 34 -5.45 -14.17 -5.13
CA ASP A 34 -4.60 -15.35 -5.24
C ASP A 34 -3.47 -15.34 -4.20
N THR A 35 -2.79 -14.20 -4.05
CA THR A 35 -1.74 -14.00 -3.04
C THR A 35 -2.28 -14.23 -1.63
N TRP A 36 -3.47 -13.70 -1.33
CA TRP A 36 -4.13 -13.91 -0.05
C TRP A 36 -4.49 -15.39 0.16
N ALA A 37 -5.06 -16.05 -0.85
CA ALA A 37 -5.44 -17.46 -0.78
C ALA A 37 -4.22 -18.38 -0.55
N ASN A 38 -3.06 -18.03 -1.09
CA ASN A 38 -1.80 -18.72 -0.88
C ASN A 38 -1.12 -18.41 0.48
N GLY A 39 -1.68 -17.48 1.28
CA GLY A 39 -1.08 -17.05 2.55
C GLY A 39 0.18 -16.21 2.37
N GLU A 40 0.40 -15.65 1.17
CA GLU A 40 1.53 -14.81 0.85
C GLU A 40 1.28 -13.34 1.23
N LEU A 41 2.37 -12.59 1.44
CA LEU A 41 2.31 -11.21 1.89
C LEU A 41 3.22 -10.33 1.02
N TYR A 42 2.76 -9.12 0.73
CA TYR A 42 3.59 -8.08 0.13
C TYR A 42 4.37 -7.33 1.22
N ASP A 43 5.61 -6.96 0.91
CA ASP A 43 6.34 -5.96 1.69
C ASP A 43 5.59 -4.61 1.58
N LEU A 44 5.29 -4.02 2.73
CA LEU A 44 4.67 -2.70 2.80
C LEU A 44 5.75 -1.64 2.76
N TYR A 45 5.70 -0.81 1.73
CA TYR A 45 6.54 0.36 1.61
C TYR A 45 6.10 1.44 2.60
N PHE A 46 6.97 1.75 3.55
CA PHE A 46 6.76 2.82 4.52
C PHE A 46 7.65 4.00 4.15
N MET A 47 7.04 5.05 3.60
CA MET A 47 7.73 6.24 3.11
C MET A 47 8.35 7.01 4.29
N GLN A 48 9.67 7.22 4.24
CA GLN A 48 10.41 7.95 5.28
C GLN A 48 10.54 9.45 4.97
N SER A 49 10.52 9.82 3.70
CA SER A 49 10.55 11.22 3.25
C SER A 49 9.70 11.42 1.99
N PRO A 50 9.23 12.66 1.73
CA PRO A 50 8.48 12.96 0.50
C PRO A 50 9.29 12.72 -0.79
N ASP A 51 10.62 12.84 -0.72
CA ASP A 51 11.53 12.74 -1.86
C ASP A 51 12.14 11.32 -2.03
N ASP A 52 11.58 10.31 -1.36
CA ASP A 52 12.07 8.93 -1.46
C ASP A 52 11.87 8.38 -2.87
N ALA A 53 12.98 8.13 -3.57
CA ALA A 53 13.00 7.66 -4.95
C ALA A 53 12.39 6.27 -5.14
N SER A 54 12.21 5.48 -4.08
CA SER A 54 11.55 4.17 -4.13
C SER A 54 10.02 4.26 -4.10
N ALA A 55 9.46 5.45 -3.90
CA ALA A 55 8.03 5.69 -3.87
C ALA A 55 7.36 5.35 -5.22
N LYS A 56 6.38 4.45 -5.17
CA LYS A 56 5.48 4.21 -6.31
C LYS A 56 4.37 5.27 -6.34
N ILE A 57 4.67 6.43 -6.92
CA ILE A 57 3.71 7.54 -7.03
C ILE A 57 2.62 7.19 -8.05
N ILE A 58 1.36 7.16 -7.61
CA ILE A 58 0.19 6.92 -8.46
C ILE A 58 -0.52 8.22 -8.89
N SER A 59 -0.36 9.31 -8.12
CA SER A 59 -0.93 10.62 -8.43
C SER A 59 -0.24 11.73 -7.62
N ASN A 60 -0.27 12.96 -8.15
CA ASN A 60 0.11 14.16 -7.42
C ASN A 60 -1.15 15.02 -7.23
N LEU A 61 -1.48 15.36 -5.98
CA LEU A 61 -2.66 16.15 -5.66
C LEU A 61 -2.24 17.48 -5.03
N LYS A 62 -2.63 18.59 -5.66
CA LYS A 62 -2.50 19.93 -5.08
C LYS A 62 -3.83 20.34 -4.45
N ILE A 63 -3.88 20.37 -3.12
CA ILE A 63 -5.07 20.81 -2.39
C ILE A 63 -4.91 22.30 -2.07
N THR A 64 -5.90 23.11 -2.46
CA THR A 64 -5.97 24.53 -2.08
C THR A 64 -7.26 24.78 -1.32
N LYS A 65 -7.18 25.50 -0.20
CA LYS A 65 -8.36 25.89 0.56
C LYS A 65 -9.18 26.90 -0.25
N THR A 66 -10.37 26.51 -0.68
CA THR A 66 -11.36 27.45 -1.20
C THR A 66 -11.93 28.24 -0.03
N LYS A 67 -12.04 29.57 -0.17
CA LYS A 67 -12.62 30.45 0.86
C LYS A 67 -14.09 30.17 1.08
#